data_AF-A0A938MNB9-F1
#
_entry.id   AF-A0A938MNB9-F1
#
_cell.length_a   1.000
_cell.length_b   1.000
_cell.length_c   1.000
_cell.angle_alpha   90.00
_cell.angle_beta   90.00
_cell.angle_gamma   90.00
#
_symmetry.space_group_name_H-M   'P 1'
#
loop_
_entity.id
_entity.type
_entity.pdbx_description
1 polymer ?
#
loop_
_entity_poly.entity_id
_entity_poly.type
_entity_poly.pdbx_seq_one_letter_code
_entity_poly.pdbx_strand_id
1 'polypeptide(L)'
;MLLGCLASPSVAQDLYVAPNGDDAHSGLGAEAGKALRTIQAAVDKAQPGDTILVRGGVYRETVTFPRSGAPGKPITLRPRQNEKVVITGCDPVTGWTRHKGNIWKASMPWTLGLGRNQVFVDGEVMIEARFPNTAAPGLEMYVADLSPLWPTFGEFSIPDPKNAIGRVTSRLLEGQPDDHWKGALYYGVHYQGWSAQTGVIESSKSGEIVVGDRTRTWWFPRPYGQGGHEEGRG
;
A
#
# COMPACT_ATOMS: atom_id res chain seq x y z
N MET A 1 -37.41 -23.08 42.97
CA MET A 1 -38.05 -22.49 41.78
C MET A 1 -36.94 -22.27 40.75
N LEU A 2 -36.71 -23.24 39.87
CA LEU A 2 -35.74 -23.11 38.78
C LEU A 2 -36.43 -22.38 37.62
N LEU A 3 -36.00 -21.17 37.30
CA LEU A 3 -36.44 -20.45 36.11
C LEU A 3 -35.62 -20.96 34.92
N GLY A 4 -36.21 -21.84 34.11
CA GLY A 4 -35.62 -22.25 32.84
C GLY A 4 -35.74 -21.14 31.81
N CYS A 5 -34.62 -20.53 31.45
CA CYS A 5 -34.55 -19.54 30.36
C CYS A 5 -34.62 -20.29 29.03
N LEU A 6 -35.77 -20.24 28.35
CA LEU A 6 -35.92 -20.77 26.99
C LEU A 6 -35.23 -19.80 26.02
N ALA A 7 -33.97 -20.06 25.69
CA ALA A 7 -33.33 -19.43 24.55
C ALA A 7 -33.95 -20.02 23.27
N SER A 8 -34.81 -19.26 22.59
CA SER A 8 -35.29 -19.64 21.26
C SER A 8 -34.09 -19.76 20.31
N PRO A 9 -34.00 -20.81 19.47
CA PRO A 9 -32.95 -20.90 18.48
C PRO A 9 -33.10 -19.74 17.50
N SER A 10 -32.11 -18.84 17.46
CA SER A 10 -32.03 -17.82 16.42
C SER A 10 -31.89 -18.52 15.07
N VAL A 11 -32.90 -18.37 14.22
CA VAL A 11 -32.81 -18.74 12.80
C VAL A 11 -31.76 -17.83 12.15
N ALA A 12 -30.93 -18.38 11.27
CA ALA A 12 -29.99 -17.60 10.48
C ALA A 12 -30.73 -16.48 9.72
N GLN A 13 -30.21 -15.26 9.77
CA GLN A 13 -30.83 -14.10 9.16
C GLN A 13 -29.97 -13.52 8.04
N ASP A 14 -30.63 -12.90 7.07
CA ASP A 14 -29.99 -12.08 6.06
C ASP A 14 -29.97 -10.62 6.53
N LEU A 15 -28.77 -10.06 6.68
CA LEU A 15 -28.53 -8.65 6.92
C LEU A 15 -28.14 -7.97 5.62
N TYR A 16 -28.76 -6.83 5.32
CA TYR A 16 -28.57 -6.11 4.07
C TYR A 16 -27.81 -4.81 4.30
N VAL A 17 -26.79 -4.57 3.48
CA VAL A 17 -25.96 -3.37 3.49
C VAL A 17 -26.07 -2.67 2.14
N ALA A 18 -26.22 -1.35 2.13
CA ALA A 18 -26.29 -0.56 0.91
C ALA A 18 -25.69 0.85 1.10
N PRO A 19 -25.07 1.47 0.07
CA PRO A 19 -24.45 2.79 0.22
C PRO A 19 -25.45 3.91 0.56
N ASN A 20 -26.74 3.72 0.22
CA ASN A 20 -27.84 4.63 0.52
C ASN A 20 -28.73 4.15 1.68
N GLY A 21 -28.25 3.20 2.49
CA GLY A 21 -28.92 2.76 3.72
C GLY A 21 -28.67 3.71 4.90
N ASP A 22 -29.07 3.27 6.09
CA ASP A 22 -28.87 3.96 7.37
C ASP A 22 -28.52 2.91 8.44
N ASP A 23 -27.47 3.16 9.23
CA ASP A 23 -27.03 2.25 10.29
C ASP A 23 -28.03 2.15 11.46
N ALA A 24 -28.97 3.11 11.55
CA ALA A 24 -30.11 3.05 12.46
C ALA A 24 -31.17 2.01 12.04
N HIS A 25 -31.19 1.57 10.78
CA HIS A 25 -32.12 0.54 10.34
C HIS A 25 -31.81 -0.84 10.93
N SER A 26 -32.78 -1.75 10.87
CA SER A 26 -32.58 -3.13 11.34
C SER A 26 -31.61 -3.92 10.49
N GLY A 27 -31.48 -3.60 9.19
CA GLY A 27 -30.74 -4.40 8.22
C GLY A 27 -31.53 -5.59 7.69
N LEU A 28 -32.79 -5.79 8.07
CA LEU A 28 -33.59 -6.98 7.70
C LEU A 28 -34.36 -6.83 6.38
N GLY A 29 -33.86 -6.00 5.47
CA GLY A 29 -34.46 -5.84 4.14
C GLY A 29 -33.53 -5.15 3.17
N ALA A 30 -33.59 -5.58 1.91
CA ALA A 30 -32.72 -5.08 0.85
C ALA A 30 -32.99 -3.62 0.44
N GLU A 31 -34.16 -3.07 0.77
CA GLU A 31 -34.55 -1.70 0.40
C GLU A 31 -33.78 -0.64 1.18
N ALA A 32 -33.55 0.54 0.59
CA ALA A 32 -32.78 1.62 1.22
C ALA A 32 -33.31 2.02 2.61
N GLY A 33 -34.64 2.08 2.79
CA GLY A 33 -35.28 2.36 4.09
C GLY A 33 -35.22 1.23 5.12
N LYS A 34 -34.48 0.14 4.85
CA LYS A 34 -34.34 -1.04 5.73
C LYS A 34 -32.90 -1.54 5.83
N ALA A 35 -32.08 -1.27 4.82
CA ALA A 35 -30.68 -1.66 4.77
C ALA A 35 -29.81 -0.79 5.69
N LEU A 36 -28.77 -1.41 6.23
CA LEU A 36 -27.67 -0.73 6.91
C LEU A 36 -26.83 0.02 5.89
N ARG A 37 -26.15 1.09 6.32
CA ARG A 37 -25.28 1.86 5.41
C ARG A 37 -23.89 1.26 5.30
N THR A 38 -23.34 0.82 6.42
CA THR A 38 -21.96 0.34 6.56
C THR A 38 -21.90 -1.16 6.71
N ILE A 39 -20.79 -1.76 6.26
CA ILE A 39 -20.51 -3.17 6.47
C ILE A 39 -20.24 -3.43 7.96
N GLN A 40 -19.54 -2.52 8.64
CA GLN A 40 -19.26 -2.64 10.07
C GLN A 40 -20.55 -2.76 10.89
N ALA A 41 -21.58 -1.92 10.64
CA ALA A 41 -22.84 -2.01 11.37
C ALA A 41 -23.55 -3.37 11.19
N ALA A 42 -23.40 -4.00 10.01
CA ALA A 42 -23.95 -5.35 9.80
C ALA A 42 -23.14 -6.42 10.52
N VAL A 43 -21.81 -6.33 10.48
CA VAL A 43 -20.90 -7.25 11.19
C VAL A 43 -21.07 -7.16 12.71
N ASP A 44 -21.34 -5.97 13.24
CA ASP A 44 -21.62 -5.76 14.67
C ASP A 44 -22.93 -6.44 15.12
N LYS A 45 -23.93 -6.52 14.23
CA LYS A 45 -25.22 -7.16 14.49
C LYS A 45 -25.20 -8.67 14.26
N ALA A 46 -24.39 -9.14 13.29
CA ALA A 46 -24.36 -10.52 12.84
C ALA A 46 -24.04 -11.52 13.97
N GLN A 47 -24.79 -12.62 13.98
CA GLN A 47 -24.63 -13.77 14.86
C GLN A 47 -24.18 -15.01 14.06
N PRO A 48 -23.62 -16.04 14.73
CA PRO A 48 -23.26 -17.29 14.07
C PRO A 48 -24.39 -17.89 13.22
N GLY A 49 -24.15 -18.02 11.91
CA GLY A 49 -25.10 -18.53 10.92
C GLY A 49 -25.66 -17.44 9.99
N ASP A 50 -25.53 -16.17 10.35
CA ASP A 50 -26.07 -15.06 9.57
C ASP A 50 -25.29 -14.82 8.26
N THR A 51 -25.99 -14.27 7.28
CA THR A 51 -25.41 -13.83 6.01
C THR A 51 -25.59 -12.32 5.84
N ILE A 52 -24.50 -11.60 5.62
CA ILE A 52 -24.48 -10.20 5.28
C ILE A 52 -24.41 -10.09 3.74
N LEU A 53 -25.48 -9.55 3.15
CA LEU A 53 -25.66 -9.31 1.72
C LEU A 53 -25.40 -7.85 1.41
N VAL A 54 -24.27 -7.58 0.74
CA VAL A 54 -23.81 -6.22 0.43
C VAL A 54 -24.25 -5.82 -0.97
N ARG A 55 -25.03 -4.75 -1.10
CA ARG A 55 -25.40 -4.18 -2.41
C ARG A 55 -24.20 -3.49 -3.05
N GLY A 56 -24.22 -3.42 -4.38
CA GLY A 56 -23.15 -2.85 -5.20
C GLY A 56 -22.81 -1.42 -4.81
N GLY A 57 -21.52 -1.12 -4.80
CA GLY A 57 -21.01 0.17 -4.34
C GLY A 57 -19.55 0.11 -3.88
N VAL A 58 -19.02 1.29 -3.54
CA VAL A 58 -17.68 1.45 -2.97
C VAL A 58 -17.83 1.78 -1.50
N TYR A 59 -17.31 0.89 -0.65
CA TYR A 59 -17.31 1.00 0.80
C TYR A 59 -15.90 1.37 1.25
N ARG A 60 -15.75 2.59 1.77
CA ARG A 60 -14.48 3.14 2.29
C ARG A 60 -14.47 3.04 3.80
N GLU A 61 -14.22 1.83 4.31
CA GLU A 61 -14.30 1.53 5.72
C GLU A 61 -13.29 0.45 6.12
N THR A 62 -12.96 0.41 7.41
CA THR A 62 -12.24 -0.71 8.02
C THR A 62 -13.28 -1.62 8.68
N VAL A 63 -13.30 -2.90 8.28
CA VAL A 63 -14.23 -3.89 8.82
C VAL A 63 -13.49 -4.79 9.79
N THR A 64 -13.96 -4.87 11.03
CA THR A 64 -13.46 -5.77 12.06
C THR A 64 -14.59 -6.63 12.58
N PHE A 65 -14.42 -7.96 12.52
CA PHE A 65 -15.40 -8.90 13.03
C PHE A 65 -15.26 -8.99 14.56
N PRO A 66 -16.26 -8.54 15.35
CA PRO A 66 -16.17 -8.59 16.80
C PRO A 66 -16.40 -10.00 17.36
N ARG A 67 -16.84 -10.95 16.52
CA ARG A 67 -17.09 -12.33 16.88
C ARG A 67 -16.92 -13.28 15.69
N SER A 68 -16.60 -14.53 16.01
CA SER A 68 -16.55 -15.62 15.05
C SER A 68 -17.91 -16.26 14.85
N GLY A 69 -18.05 -17.01 13.75
CA GLY A 69 -19.12 -18.00 13.62
C GLY A 69 -18.93 -19.20 14.56
N ALA A 70 -19.82 -20.19 14.46
CA ALA A 70 -19.75 -21.46 15.18
C ALA A 70 -19.62 -22.64 14.19
N PRO A 71 -19.22 -23.85 14.65
CA PRO A 71 -19.20 -25.02 13.79
C PRO A 71 -20.54 -25.23 13.06
N GLY A 72 -20.51 -25.31 11.73
CA GLY A 72 -21.71 -25.42 10.89
C GLY A 72 -22.57 -24.15 10.77
N LYS A 73 -22.15 -23.04 11.40
CA LYS A 73 -22.85 -21.74 11.42
C LYS A 73 -21.85 -20.58 11.24
N PRO A 74 -21.20 -20.45 10.08
CA PRO A 74 -20.31 -19.32 9.80
C PRO A 74 -21.10 -18.01 9.74
N ILE A 75 -20.43 -16.88 10.00
CA ILE A 75 -20.93 -15.57 9.57
C ILE A 75 -20.43 -15.36 8.14
N THR A 76 -21.33 -15.15 7.20
CA THR A 76 -20.98 -15.02 5.77
C THR A 76 -21.12 -13.59 5.30
N LEU A 77 -20.05 -12.97 4.81
CA LEU A 77 -20.10 -11.68 4.11
C LEU A 77 -19.97 -11.94 2.60
N ARG A 78 -20.94 -11.48 1.80
CA ARG A 78 -20.89 -11.63 0.34
C ARG A 78 -21.64 -10.52 -0.40
N PRO A 79 -21.31 -10.26 -1.68
CA PRO A 79 -22.14 -9.41 -2.52
C PRO A 79 -23.56 -9.98 -2.62
N ARG A 80 -24.55 -9.10 -2.71
CA ARG A 80 -25.92 -9.47 -3.03
C ARG A 80 -25.96 -9.88 -4.50
N GLN A 81 -26.28 -11.15 -4.77
CA GLN A 81 -26.32 -11.70 -6.13
C GLN A 81 -24.98 -11.45 -6.87
N ASN A 82 -25.03 -10.85 -8.06
CA ASN A 82 -23.87 -10.57 -8.90
C ASN A 82 -23.45 -9.08 -8.87
N GLU A 83 -23.91 -8.33 -7.85
CA GLU A 83 -23.58 -6.91 -7.71
C GLU A 83 -22.08 -6.72 -7.42
N LYS A 84 -21.46 -5.70 -8.04
CA LYS A 84 -20.04 -5.38 -7.82
C LYS A 84 -19.86 -4.58 -6.53
N VAL A 85 -19.22 -5.19 -5.55
CA VAL A 85 -18.88 -4.57 -4.26
C VAL A 85 -17.37 -4.35 -4.20
N VAL A 86 -16.97 -3.13 -3.86
CA VAL A 86 -15.56 -2.77 -3.61
C VAL A 86 -15.43 -2.30 -2.18
N ILE A 87 -14.63 -3.01 -1.38
CA ILE A 87 -14.19 -2.56 -0.05
C ILE A 87 -12.78 -2.03 -0.23
N THR A 88 -12.53 -0.76 0.12
CA THR A 88 -11.24 -0.12 -0.16
C THR A 88 -10.76 0.76 0.98
N GLY A 89 -9.45 0.73 1.24
CA GLY A 89 -8.76 1.69 2.10
C GLY A 89 -8.29 2.94 1.37
N CYS A 90 -8.72 3.16 0.11
CA CYS A 90 -8.33 4.34 -0.67
C CYS A 90 -9.18 5.56 -0.32
N ASP A 91 -8.51 6.66 0.00
CA ASP A 91 -9.14 7.98 0.11
C ASP A 91 -9.17 8.70 -1.24
N PRO A 92 -10.31 9.32 -1.62
CA PRO A 92 -10.40 10.06 -2.86
C PRO A 92 -9.57 11.36 -2.78
N VAL A 93 -8.67 11.53 -3.75
CA VAL A 93 -7.96 12.80 -3.96
C VAL A 93 -8.75 13.63 -4.96
N THR A 94 -9.23 14.79 -4.52
CA THR A 94 -10.05 15.71 -5.33
C THR A 94 -9.36 17.08 -5.47
N GLY A 95 -9.92 17.98 -6.28
CA GLY A 95 -9.37 19.33 -6.44
C GLY A 95 -8.09 19.39 -7.29
N TRP A 96 -7.93 18.48 -8.25
CA TRP A 96 -6.80 18.49 -9.17
C TRP A 96 -6.76 19.76 -10.01
N THR A 97 -5.57 20.38 -10.07
CA THR A 97 -5.29 21.56 -10.89
C THR A 97 -4.05 21.31 -11.74
N ARG A 98 -4.06 21.84 -12.97
CA ARG A 98 -2.90 21.73 -13.85
C ARG A 98 -1.75 22.55 -13.27
N HIS A 99 -0.58 21.94 -13.15
CA HIS A 99 0.63 22.62 -12.68
C HIS A 99 1.48 23.14 -13.84
N LYS A 100 2.00 22.25 -14.70
CA LYS A 100 2.83 22.57 -15.87
C LYS A 100 2.83 21.42 -16.87
N GLY A 101 2.68 21.70 -18.17
CA GLY A 101 2.69 20.65 -19.19
C GLY A 101 1.60 19.61 -18.89
N ASN A 102 2.00 18.35 -18.72
CA ASN A 102 1.11 17.24 -18.36
C ASN A 102 1.13 16.89 -16.86
N ILE A 103 1.70 17.77 -16.03
CA ILE A 103 1.78 17.58 -14.57
C ILE A 103 0.55 18.22 -13.92
N TRP A 104 -0.15 17.44 -13.11
CA TRP A 104 -1.29 17.85 -12.30
C TRP A 104 -0.93 17.75 -10.81
N LYS A 105 -1.58 18.57 -9.99
CA LYS A 105 -1.40 18.57 -8.53
C LYS A 105 -2.73 18.72 -7.81
N ALA A 106 -2.82 18.09 -6.64
CA ALA A 106 -3.93 18.26 -5.71
C ALA A 106 -3.35 18.39 -4.30
N SER A 107 -4.02 19.16 -3.45
CA SER A 107 -3.69 19.26 -2.03
C SER A 107 -4.48 18.22 -1.24
N MET A 108 -3.85 17.61 -0.24
CA MET A 108 -4.48 16.65 0.67
C MET A 108 -4.20 17.09 2.11
N PRO A 109 -5.16 16.93 3.05
CA PRO A 109 -4.96 17.29 4.44
C PRO A 109 -4.22 16.21 5.26
N TRP A 110 -3.79 15.13 4.62
CA TRP A 110 -3.03 14.03 5.20
C TRP A 110 -1.74 13.74 4.42
N THR A 111 -0.82 13.03 5.05
CA THR A 111 0.37 12.46 4.43
C THR A 111 0.40 10.95 4.69
N LEU A 112 0.81 10.16 3.70
CA LEU A 112 1.03 8.73 3.90
C LEU A 112 2.40 8.43 4.53
N GLY A 113 3.28 9.44 4.60
CA GLY A 113 4.69 9.30 5.00
C GLY A 113 5.59 8.91 3.83
N LEU A 114 6.91 9.00 4.05
CA LEU A 114 7.91 8.67 3.03
C LEU A 114 7.82 7.19 2.61
N GLY A 115 7.81 6.95 1.30
CA GLY A 115 7.82 5.60 0.70
C GLY A 115 6.55 4.79 0.91
N ARG A 116 5.42 5.42 1.29
CA ARG A 116 4.14 4.74 1.54
C ARG A 116 3.04 5.24 0.61
N ASN A 117 3.40 5.59 -0.63
CA ASN A 117 2.47 6.19 -1.56
C ASN A 117 2.06 5.19 -2.64
N GLN A 118 0.75 4.94 -2.76
CA GLN A 118 0.21 4.31 -3.95
C GLN A 118 -0.99 5.11 -4.42
N VAL A 119 -0.97 5.47 -5.70
CA VAL A 119 -2.02 6.23 -6.35
C VAL A 119 -2.69 5.34 -7.38
N PHE A 120 -4.02 5.38 -7.40
CA PHE A 120 -4.82 4.69 -8.41
C PHE A 120 -5.63 5.73 -9.20
N VAL A 121 -5.67 5.57 -10.52
CA VAL A 121 -6.50 6.37 -11.43
C VAL A 121 -7.44 5.41 -12.14
N ASP A 122 -8.75 5.62 -12.00
CA ASP A 122 -9.80 4.77 -12.57
C ASP A 122 -9.69 3.27 -12.23
N GLY A 123 -9.09 2.96 -11.07
CA GLY A 123 -8.85 1.60 -10.60
C GLY A 123 -7.51 1.00 -11.03
N GLU A 124 -6.77 1.69 -11.89
CA GLU A 124 -5.44 1.28 -12.34
C GLU A 124 -4.36 1.91 -11.47
N VAL A 125 -3.31 1.15 -11.19
CA VAL A 125 -2.20 1.63 -10.36
C VAL A 125 -1.29 2.57 -11.14
N MET A 126 -0.89 3.67 -10.52
CA MET A 126 0.10 4.60 -11.05
C MET A 126 1.49 4.28 -10.50
N ILE A 127 2.51 4.49 -11.34
CA ILE A 127 3.92 4.27 -10.97
C ILE A 127 4.41 5.51 -10.20
N GLU A 128 4.98 5.28 -9.01
CA GLU A 128 5.67 6.33 -8.26
C GLU A 128 6.85 6.86 -9.10
N ALA A 129 7.04 8.19 -9.11
CA ALA A 129 8.15 8.79 -9.84
C ALA A 129 9.47 8.19 -9.34
N ARG A 130 10.25 7.64 -10.26
CA ARG A 130 11.48 6.90 -9.96
C ARG A 130 12.58 7.26 -10.95
N PHE A 131 13.82 7.00 -10.57
CA PHE A 131 14.96 7.13 -11.46
C PHE A 131 15.93 5.97 -11.22
N PRO A 132 16.45 5.34 -12.28
CA PRO A 132 16.10 5.55 -13.69
C PRO A 132 14.66 5.09 -13.99
N ASN A 133 14.02 5.61 -15.05
CA ASN A 133 12.63 5.21 -15.40
C ASN A 133 12.53 3.78 -15.94
N THR A 134 13.61 3.31 -16.57
CA THR A 134 13.79 1.95 -17.10
C THR A 134 15.07 1.38 -16.50
N ALA A 135 15.16 0.05 -16.37
CA ALA A 135 16.39 -0.57 -15.92
C ALA A 135 17.52 -0.32 -16.94
N ALA A 136 18.76 -0.26 -16.45
CA ALA A 136 19.93 -0.31 -17.32
C ALA A 136 20.06 -1.70 -17.96
N PRO A 137 20.65 -1.81 -19.17
CA PRO A 137 20.77 -3.09 -19.87
C PRO A 137 21.44 -4.16 -19.01
N GLY A 138 20.81 -5.33 -18.88
CA GLY A 138 21.32 -6.45 -18.08
C GLY A 138 20.99 -6.36 -16.58
N LEU A 139 20.35 -5.29 -16.13
CA LEU A 139 19.85 -5.13 -14.76
C LEU A 139 18.33 -5.26 -14.66
N GLU A 140 17.66 -5.70 -15.73
CA GLU A 140 16.25 -6.06 -15.70
C GLU A 140 16.02 -7.20 -14.71
N MET A 141 15.06 -7.01 -13.80
CA MET A 141 14.63 -8.10 -12.93
C MET A 141 13.82 -9.11 -13.73
N TYR A 142 14.06 -10.41 -13.53
CA TYR A 142 13.27 -11.49 -14.15
C TYR A 142 11.77 -11.44 -13.80
N VAL A 143 11.39 -10.65 -12.79
CA VAL A 143 10.01 -10.38 -12.35
C VAL A 143 9.45 -9.05 -12.87
N ALA A 144 10.20 -8.29 -13.66
CA ALA A 144 9.77 -6.97 -14.14
C ALA A 144 8.46 -7.04 -14.95
N ASP A 145 8.23 -8.14 -15.67
CA ASP A 145 6.98 -8.37 -16.42
C ASP A 145 5.79 -8.77 -15.53
N LEU A 146 6.03 -9.12 -14.25
CA LEU A 146 4.96 -9.49 -13.32
C LEU A 146 4.24 -8.26 -12.76
N SER A 147 4.89 -7.10 -12.70
CA SER A 147 4.28 -5.86 -12.21
C SER A 147 5.09 -4.63 -12.60
N PRO A 148 4.45 -3.56 -13.11
CA PRO A 148 5.12 -2.28 -13.39
C PRO A 148 5.65 -1.58 -12.12
N LEU A 149 5.21 -2.02 -10.94
CA LEU A 149 5.60 -1.47 -9.63
C LEU A 149 6.97 -1.95 -9.16
N TRP A 150 7.57 -2.95 -9.81
CA TRP A 150 8.93 -3.35 -9.49
C TRP A 150 9.89 -2.17 -9.73
N PRO A 151 10.81 -1.89 -8.79
CA PRO A 151 11.84 -0.87 -8.99
C PRO A 151 12.66 -1.17 -10.24
N THR A 152 13.08 -0.10 -10.90
CA THR A 152 14.02 -0.12 -12.01
C THR A 152 15.42 0.13 -11.48
N PHE A 153 16.39 -0.60 -12.00
CA PHE A 153 17.75 -0.60 -11.46
C PHE A 153 18.74 0.01 -12.44
N GLY A 154 19.59 0.89 -11.94
CA GLY A 154 20.80 1.37 -12.58
C GLY A 154 22.06 0.84 -11.91
N GLU A 155 23.22 1.09 -12.53
CA GLU A 155 24.52 0.77 -11.94
C GLU A 155 24.89 1.82 -10.89
N PHE A 156 25.18 1.37 -9.66
CA PHE A 156 25.62 2.23 -8.56
C PHE A 156 26.76 1.56 -7.79
N SER A 157 27.63 2.37 -7.19
CA SER A 157 28.79 1.90 -6.41
C SER A 157 28.83 2.54 -5.03
N ILE A 158 29.35 1.79 -4.06
CA ILE A 158 29.69 2.28 -2.73
C ILE A 158 31.22 2.23 -2.62
N PRO A 159 31.92 3.35 -2.88
CA PRO A 159 33.37 3.35 -3.07
C PRO A 159 34.20 3.31 -1.77
N ASP A 160 33.64 3.71 -0.63
CA ASP A 160 34.27 3.53 0.69
C ASP A 160 33.19 3.20 1.73
N PRO A 161 32.66 1.96 1.72
CA PRO A 161 31.57 1.55 2.59
C PRO A 161 31.92 1.63 4.09
N LYS A 162 33.22 1.67 4.43
CA LYS A 162 33.69 1.68 5.81
C LYS A 162 33.78 3.08 6.39
N ASN A 163 34.34 4.03 5.64
CA ASN A 163 34.61 5.37 6.15
C ASN A 163 33.68 6.44 5.56
N ALA A 164 33.01 6.15 4.44
CA ALA A 164 32.05 7.04 3.79
C ALA A 164 30.67 6.38 3.72
N ILE A 165 30.14 5.97 4.87
CA ILE A 165 28.84 5.28 4.96
C ILE A 165 27.75 6.15 4.33
N GLY A 166 26.98 5.56 3.41
CA GLY A 166 25.88 6.20 2.68
C GLY A 166 26.32 7.02 1.47
N ARG A 167 27.62 7.12 1.18
CA ARG A 167 28.10 7.70 -0.08
C ARG A 167 27.89 6.70 -1.20
N VAL A 168 27.06 7.07 -2.18
CA VAL A 168 26.76 6.27 -3.37
C VAL A 168 27.15 7.08 -4.61
N THR A 169 27.81 6.43 -5.57
CA THR A 169 28.25 7.05 -6.82
C THR A 169 27.67 6.33 -8.03
N SER A 170 27.34 7.06 -9.08
CA SER A 170 26.93 6.50 -10.37
C SER A 170 27.07 7.53 -11.48
N ARG A 171 27.42 7.07 -12.69
CA ARG A 171 27.39 7.91 -13.89
C ARG A 171 25.98 8.41 -14.22
N LEU A 172 24.94 7.68 -13.80
CA LEU A 172 23.55 8.08 -14.01
C LEU A 172 23.18 9.36 -13.25
N LEU A 173 23.96 9.73 -12.24
CA LEU A 173 23.77 10.93 -11.43
C LEU A 173 24.58 12.13 -11.95
N GLU A 174 25.37 11.97 -13.01
CA GLU A 174 26.20 13.04 -13.58
C GLU A 174 25.34 14.12 -14.25
N GLY A 175 25.85 15.36 -14.23
CA GLY A 175 25.23 16.51 -14.90
C GLY A 175 24.05 17.14 -14.15
N GLN A 176 23.64 16.59 -13.02
CA GLN A 176 22.64 17.22 -12.16
C GLN A 176 23.27 18.30 -11.25
N PRO A 177 22.57 19.42 -10.98
CA PRO A 177 22.97 20.39 -9.98
C PRO A 177 23.16 19.76 -8.58
N ASP A 178 23.89 20.48 -7.73
CA ASP A 178 23.96 20.17 -6.30
C ASP A 178 22.55 20.10 -5.67
N ASP A 179 22.37 19.15 -4.77
CA ASP A 179 21.13 18.84 -4.05
C ASP A 179 19.91 18.52 -4.92
N HIS A 180 20.08 18.24 -6.22
CA HIS A 180 18.99 17.79 -7.11
C HIS A 180 18.18 16.61 -6.55
N TRP A 181 18.84 15.64 -5.92
CA TRP A 181 18.20 14.43 -5.39
C TRP A 181 17.83 14.50 -3.90
N LYS A 182 18.09 15.63 -3.25
CA LYS A 182 17.85 15.79 -1.82
C LYS A 182 16.38 15.58 -1.45
N GLY A 183 16.14 14.75 -0.44
CA GLY A 183 14.81 14.37 0.03
C GLY A 183 14.19 13.19 -0.72
N ALA A 184 14.79 12.71 -1.82
CA ALA A 184 14.32 11.51 -2.49
C ALA A 184 14.67 10.25 -1.69
N LEU A 185 13.90 9.17 -1.93
CA LEU A 185 14.14 7.86 -1.35
C LEU A 185 15.13 7.10 -2.22
N TYR A 186 16.25 6.69 -1.62
CA TYR A 186 17.15 5.71 -2.19
C TYR A 186 16.58 4.30 -2.00
N TYR A 187 16.69 3.44 -3.02
CA TYR A 187 16.42 2.01 -2.95
C TYR A 187 17.54 1.26 -3.67
N GLY A 188 18.41 0.57 -2.92
CA GLY A 188 19.58 -0.09 -3.48
C GLY A 188 19.71 -1.55 -3.05
N VAL A 189 20.21 -2.37 -3.96
CA VAL A 189 20.63 -3.76 -3.72
C VAL A 189 22.11 -3.88 -4.12
N HIS A 190 22.97 -4.10 -3.14
CA HIS A 190 24.42 -4.16 -3.36
C HIS A 190 24.97 -5.59 -3.23
N TYR A 191 26.02 -5.90 -4.00
CA TYR A 191 26.64 -7.23 -4.10
C TYR A 191 25.64 -8.37 -4.46
N GLN A 192 25.96 -9.63 -4.13
CA GLN A 192 25.07 -10.80 -4.24
C GLN A 192 23.90 -10.78 -3.22
N GLY A 193 23.64 -9.63 -2.57
CA GLY A 193 22.67 -9.51 -1.50
C GLY A 193 21.23 -9.67 -1.99
N TRP A 194 20.47 -10.54 -1.33
CA TRP A 194 19.01 -10.69 -1.51
C TRP A 194 18.21 -9.68 -0.69
N SER A 195 18.83 -8.54 -0.32
CA SER A 195 18.24 -7.56 0.59
C SER A 195 18.43 -6.15 0.06
N ALA A 196 17.32 -5.42 -0.07
CA ALA A 196 17.33 -4.02 -0.42
C ALA A 196 17.54 -3.14 0.82
N GLN A 197 18.17 -1.99 0.61
CA GLN A 197 18.32 -0.93 1.60
C GLN A 197 17.65 0.33 1.09
N THR A 198 17.07 1.07 2.03
CA THR A 198 16.48 2.36 1.73
C THR A 198 16.97 3.43 2.67
N GLY A 199 16.91 4.67 2.21
CA GLY A 199 17.11 5.83 3.05
C GLY A 199 16.88 7.13 2.32
N VAL A 200 16.80 8.23 3.05
CA VAL A 200 16.60 9.55 2.45
C VAL A 200 17.93 10.11 1.98
N ILE A 201 17.97 10.67 0.77
CA ILE A 201 19.13 11.39 0.25
C ILE A 201 19.22 12.75 0.95
N GLU A 202 20.31 12.99 1.68
CA GLU A 202 20.55 14.22 2.44
C GLU A 202 21.23 15.30 1.59
N SER A 203 22.06 14.88 0.64
CA SER A 203 22.71 15.77 -0.32
C SER A 203 23.07 15.02 -1.61
N SER A 204 23.30 15.79 -2.67
CA SER A 204 23.78 15.24 -3.94
C SER A 204 24.68 16.23 -4.67
N LYS A 205 25.55 15.73 -5.52
CA LYS A 205 26.29 16.50 -6.53
C LYS A 205 26.40 15.65 -7.79
N SER A 206 26.90 16.22 -8.88
CA SER A 206 27.12 15.46 -10.11
C SER A 206 27.88 14.15 -9.85
N GLY A 207 27.22 13.02 -10.12
CA GLY A 207 27.78 11.67 -9.98
C GLY A 207 27.67 11.03 -8.60
N GLU A 208 27.11 11.72 -7.59
CA GLU A 208 27.15 11.27 -6.19
C GLU A 208 25.92 11.70 -5.37
N ILE A 209 25.44 10.79 -4.52
CA ILE A 209 24.46 11.07 -3.47
C ILE A 209 25.00 10.65 -2.10
N VAL A 210 24.51 11.32 -1.06
CA VAL A 210 24.73 10.92 0.33
C VAL A 210 23.37 10.54 0.93
N VAL A 211 23.20 9.25 1.24
CA VAL A 211 21.98 8.70 1.85
C VAL A 211 22.14 8.71 3.36
N GLY A 212 21.16 9.19 4.13
CA GLY A 212 21.27 9.41 5.58
C GLY A 212 20.30 8.63 6.46
N ASP A 213 19.01 9.01 6.48
CA ASP A 213 17.93 8.37 7.26
C ASP A 213 17.65 6.95 6.75
N ARG A 214 18.53 6.02 7.10
CA ARG A 214 18.63 4.66 6.57
C ARG A 214 17.78 3.69 7.42
N THR A 215 17.33 2.58 6.82
CA THR A 215 16.72 1.47 7.56
C THR A 215 17.64 1.02 8.72
N ARG A 216 17.05 0.75 9.90
CA ARG A 216 17.81 0.43 11.15
C ARG A 216 18.75 -0.79 11.03
N THR A 217 18.62 -1.57 9.97
CA THR A 217 19.50 -2.63 9.45
C THR A 217 19.43 -2.60 7.91
N TRP A 218 20.45 -2.74 7.05
CA TRP A 218 21.92 -2.76 7.14
C TRP A 218 22.45 -1.56 6.29
N TRP A 219 23.75 -1.26 6.32
CA TRP A 219 24.43 -0.09 5.69
C TRP A 219 25.92 -0.41 5.39
N PHE A 220 26.14 -1.68 5.05
CA PHE A 220 27.33 -2.44 4.63
C PHE A 220 28.74 -1.97 5.06
N PRO A 221 29.32 -2.68 6.05
CA PRO A 221 30.64 -3.26 5.84
C PRO A 221 30.57 -4.81 5.93
N ARG A 222 30.35 -5.45 4.75
CA ARG A 222 30.50 -6.88 4.36
C ARG A 222 29.62 -7.97 4.99
N PRO A 223 28.93 -8.80 4.19
CA PRO A 223 28.61 -10.17 4.56
C PRO A 223 29.63 -11.20 4.02
N TYR A 224 30.27 -10.97 2.86
CA TYR A 224 31.25 -11.91 2.26
C TYR A 224 32.30 -11.19 1.39
N GLY A 225 33.57 -11.20 1.78
CA GLY A 225 34.70 -10.88 0.88
C GLY A 225 35.55 -9.65 1.22
N GLN A 226 36.87 -9.77 1.10
CA GLN A 226 37.83 -8.71 1.40
C GLN A 226 38.02 -7.71 0.25
N GLY A 227 37.40 -6.53 0.33
CA GLY A 227 37.67 -5.38 -0.56
C GLY A 227 37.20 -4.05 0.03
N GLY A 228 37.65 -2.93 -0.53
CA GLY A 228 37.32 -1.55 -0.12
C GLY A 228 36.29 -0.84 -1.02
N HIS A 229 35.73 -1.53 -2.02
CA HIS A 229 34.77 -1.01 -2.99
C HIS A 229 33.65 -2.05 -3.21
N GLU A 230 32.40 -1.61 -3.28
CA GLU A 230 31.24 -2.48 -3.53
C GLU A 230 30.45 -2.01 -4.76
N GLU A 231 30.22 -2.92 -5.70
CA GLU A 231 29.33 -2.71 -6.84
C GLU A 231 27.91 -3.18 -6.51
N GLY A 232 26.92 -2.45 -7.02
CA GLY A 232 25.51 -2.77 -6.80
C GLY A 232 24.61 -2.21 -7.89
N ARG A 233 23.32 -2.44 -7.66
CA ARG A 233 22.24 -1.93 -8.48
C ARG A 233 21.26 -1.17 -7.59
N GLY A 234 20.72 -0.06 -8.05
CA GLY A 234 19.82 0.79 -7.26
C GLY A 234 19.05 1.78 -8.10
#